data_AF-A0A1Z5LAL3-F1
#
_entry.id   AF-A0A1Z5LAL3-F1
#
_cell.length_a   1.000
_cell.length_b   1.000
_cell.length_c   1.000
_cell.angle_alpha   90.00
_cell.angle_beta   90.00
_cell.angle_gamma   90.00
#
_symmetry.space_group_name_H-M   'P 1'
#
loop_
_entity.id
_entity.type
_entity.pdbx_description
1 polymer ?
#
loop_
_entity_poly.entity_id
_entity_poly.type
_entity_poly.pdbx_seq_one_letter_code
_entity_poly.pdbx_strand_id
1 'polypeptide(L)'
;MTTLYRVLQENYTGALSTLPGCDTIAVRSVGTKLQDFVDSPDSFKIPQAMLLISLTHRQQLRRRVLEVLCAIYSNIHKAVNDEKNGYAEPAMLLPLSPSEVQSKLL
;
A
#
# COMPACT_ATOMS: atom_id res chain seq x y z
N MET A 1 12.80 5.21 -5.06
CA MET A 1 12.36 4.08 -4.23
C MET A 1 10.83 4.10 -4.08
N THR A 2 10.10 3.53 -5.06
CA THR A 2 8.72 2.98 -5.00
C THR A 2 8.30 2.63 -6.43
N THR A 3 8.79 1.52 -6.95
CA THR A 3 8.64 1.12 -8.36
C THR A 3 7.26 0.56 -8.67
N LEU A 4 6.66 -0.22 -7.76
CA LEU A 4 5.41 -0.94 -8.02
C LEU A 4 4.21 -0.03 -8.34
N TYR A 5 3.93 0.95 -7.48
CA TYR A 5 2.79 1.85 -7.70
C TYR A 5 2.98 2.72 -8.94
N ARG A 6 4.20 3.16 -9.20
CA ARG A 6 4.53 3.96 -10.38
C ARG A 6 4.39 3.16 -11.67
N VAL A 7 4.89 1.92 -11.71
CA VAL A 7 4.74 1.03 -12.85
C VAL A 7 3.26 0.71 -13.13
N LEU A 8 2.44 0.56 -12.08
CA LEU A 8 0.99 0.42 -12.22
C LEU A 8 0.32 1.66 -12.84
N GLN A 9 0.88 2.85 -12.66
CA GLN A 9 0.39 4.06 -13.33
C GLN A 9 0.85 4.17 -14.79
N GLU A 10 1.99 3.60 -15.14
CA GLU A 10 2.61 3.70 -16.46
C GLU A 10 2.11 2.65 -17.49
N ASN A 11 1.06 1.87 -17.18
CA ASN A 11 0.47 0.84 -18.06
C ASN A 11 1.50 -0.14 -18.67
N TYR A 12 2.40 -0.66 -17.84
CA TYR A 12 3.35 -1.68 -18.27
C TYR A 12 2.65 -2.96 -18.76
N THR A 13 3.13 -3.53 -19.88
CA THR A 13 2.48 -4.64 -20.58
C THR A 13 3.08 -6.02 -20.29
N GLY A 14 4.22 -6.09 -19.58
CA GLY A 14 4.86 -7.35 -19.18
C GLY A 14 4.48 -7.79 -17.76
N ALA A 15 4.99 -8.97 -17.34
CA ALA A 15 4.77 -9.46 -15.99
C ALA A 15 5.50 -8.59 -14.96
N LEU A 16 4.77 -7.98 -14.02
CA LEU A 16 5.34 -7.07 -13.02
C LEU A 16 6.46 -7.73 -12.19
N SER A 17 6.36 -9.03 -11.90
CA SER A 17 7.38 -9.79 -11.18
C SER A 17 8.78 -9.75 -11.83
N THR A 18 8.87 -9.47 -13.12
CA THR A 18 10.15 -9.39 -13.86
C THR A 18 10.85 -8.05 -13.70
N LEU A 19 10.17 -7.05 -13.15
CA LEU A 19 10.71 -5.71 -13.01
C LEU A 19 11.52 -5.58 -11.70
N PRO A 20 12.71 -4.94 -11.74
CA PRO A 20 13.47 -4.66 -10.53
C PRO A 20 12.67 -3.85 -9.51
N GLY A 21 12.55 -4.37 -8.28
CA GLY A 21 11.76 -3.75 -7.21
C GLY A 21 10.26 -4.02 -7.29
N CYS A 22 9.86 -4.95 -8.17
CA CYS A 22 8.53 -5.57 -8.22
C CYS A 22 8.61 -7.09 -8.09
N ASP A 23 9.74 -7.63 -7.64
CA ASP A 23 9.89 -9.04 -7.33
C ASP A 23 9.10 -9.45 -6.07
N THR A 24 8.99 -10.75 -5.83
CA THR A 24 8.23 -11.30 -4.71
C THR A 24 8.73 -10.82 -3.34
N ILE A 25 10.03 -10.57 -3.19
CA ILE A 25 10.61 -10.07 -1.93
C ILE A 25 10.17 -8.62 -1.71
N ALA A 26 10.20 -7.80 -2.75
CA ALA A 26 9.71 -6.42 -2.68
C ALA A 26 8.22 -6.36 -2.31
N VAL A 27 7.37 -7.17 -2.96
CA VAL A 27 5.93 -7.22 -2.64
C VAL A 27 5.68 -7.71 -1.21
N ARG A 28 6.38 -8.78 -0.78
CA ARG A 28 6.28 -9.27 0.60
C ARG A 28 6.68 -8.19 1.61
N SER A 29 7.73 -7.43 1.33
CA SER A 29 8.14 -6.32 2.21
C SER A 29 7.05 -5.24 2.34
N VAL A 30 6.31 -4.96 1.27
CA VAL A 30 5.16 -4.05 1.32
C VAL A 30 4.06 -4.65 2.20
N GLY A 31 3.75 -5.94 2.02
CA GLY A 31 2.77 -6.67 2.84
C GLY A 31 3.10 -6.62 4.33
N THR A 32 4.34 -6.94 4.71
CA THR A 32 4.79 -6.91 6.12
C THR A 32 4.73 -5.50 6.70
N LYS A 33 5.23 -4.50 5.98
CA LYS A 33 5.19 -3.10 6.46
C LYS A 33 3.77 -2.58 6.64
N LEU A 34 2.84 -3.00 5.77
CA LEU A 34 1.44 -2.65 5.90
C LEU A 34 0.81 -3.36 7.10
N GLN A 35 1.12 -4.63 7.33
CA GLN A 35 0.68 -5.38 8.50
C GLN A 35 1.12 -4.68 9.79
N ASP A 36 2.41 -4.36 9.91
CA ASP A 36 2.96 -3.65 11.07
C ASP A 36 2.25 -2.30 11.29
N PHE A 37 1.95 -1.59 10.21
CA PHE A 37 1.24 -0.33 10.27
C PHE A 37 -0.22 -0.48 10.71
N VAL A 38 -0.93 -1.48 10.19
CA VAL A 38 -2.32 -1.78 10.54
C VAL A 38 -2.44 -2.23 12.00
N ASP A 39 -1.44 -2.93 12.53
CA ASP A 39 -1.39 -3.35 13.93
C ASP A 39 -1.01 -2.19 14.88
N SER A 40 -0.32 -1.17 14.37
CA SER A 40 0.05 0.04 15.13
C SER A 40 -0.13 1.34 14.31
N PRO A 41 -1.38 1.79 14.07
CA PRO A 41 -1.65 2.95 13.22
C PRO A 41 -1.16 4.28 13.81
N ASP A 42 -0.90 4.33 15.12
CA ASP A 42 -0.34 5.51 15.80
C ASP A 42 1.17 5.67 15.60
N SER A 43 1.85 4.61 15.12
CA SER A 43 3.26 4.66 14.74
C SER A 43 3.49 5.59 13.54
N PHE A 44 2.51 5.72 12.65
CA PHE A 44 2.57 6.61 11.51
C PHE A 44 2.27 8.04 11.93
N LYS A 45 3.35 8.81 12.07
CA LYS A 45 3.31 10.24 12.27
C LYS A 45 3.66 10.93 10.97
N ILE A 46 2.91 11.97 10.63
CA ILE A 46 3.25 12.92 9.58
C ILE A 46 3.83 14.14 10.31
N PRO A 47 5.16 14.28 10.46
CA PRO A 47 5.75 15.39 11.21
C PRO A 47 5.27 16.76 10.69
N GLN A 48 5.05 16.87 9.37
CA GLN A 48 4.55 18.07 8.73
C GLN A 48 3.11 18.41 9.14
N ALA A 49 2.29 17.41 9.50
CA ALA A 49 0.95 17.64 10.02
C ALA A 49 0.98 18.31 11.40
N MET A 50 2.08 18.18 12.17
CA MET A 50 2.23 18.85 13.46
C MET A 50 2.37 20.38 13.32
N LEU A 51 2.72 20.86 12.12
CA LEU A 51 2.77 22.29 11.81
C LEU A 51 1.39 22.90 11.58
N LEU A 52 0.36 22.07 11.40
CA LEU A 52 -1.01 22.54 11.28
C LEU A 52 -1.56 22.89 12.67
N ILE A 53 -1.92 24.17 12.83
CA ILE A 53 -2.50 24.70 14.07
C ILE A 53 -3.91 24.12 14.30
N SER A 54 -4.70 24.04 13.25
CA SER A 54 -6.09 23.53 13.29
C SER A 54 -6.13 22.01 13.47
N LEU A 55 -6.79 21.56 14.54
CA LEU A 55 -7.07 20.15 14.79
C LEU A 55 -7.86 19.52 13.64
N THR A 56 -8.86 20.24 13.11
CA THR A 56 -9.68 19.78 12.00
C THR A 56 -8.85 19.52 10.74
N HIS A 57 -7.92 20.42 10.41
CA HIS A 57 -7.02 20.21 9.26
C HIS A 57 -6.08 19.01 9.48
N ARG A 58 -5.61 18.78 10.71
CA ARG A 58 -4.80 17.59 11.03
C ARG A 58 -5.58 16.29 10.83
N GLN A 59 -6.83 16.25 11.30
CA GLN A 59 -7.69 15.08 11.14
C GLN A 59 -8.05 14.84 9.68
N GLN A 60 -8.40 15.88 8.93
CA GLN A 60 -8.69 15.79 7.50
C GLN A 60 -7.47 15.31 6.70
N LEU A 61 -6.28 15.85 6.98
CA LEU A 61 -5.04 15.39 6.35
C LEU A 61 -4.77 13.92 6.64
N ARG A 62 -4.87 13.49 7.91
CA ARG A 62 -4.67 12.09 8.29
C ARG A 62 -5.65 11.19 7.54
N ARG A 63 -6.94 11.49 7.58
CA ARG A 63 -7.98 10.74 6.88
C ARG A 63 -7.67 10.64 5.39
N ARG A 64 -7.34 11.75 4.74
CA ARG A 64 -7.09 11.78 3.29
C ARG A 64 -5.87 10.94 2.90
N VAL A 65 -4.81 10.97 3.72
CA VAL A 65 -3.62 10.14 3.49
C VAL A 65 -3.95 8.66 3.62
N LEU A 66 -4.76 8.27 4.61
CA LEU A 66 -5.19 6.89 4.80
C LEU A 66 -6.10 6.41 3.67
N GLU A 67 -7.04 7.25 3.20
CA GLU A 67 -7.87 6.95 2.03
C GLU A 67 -7.02 6.67 0.78
N VAL A 68 -5.99 7.50 0.53
CA VAL A 68 -5.07 7.31 -0.59
C VAL A 68 -4.26 6.02 -0.41
N LEU A 69 -3.77 5.73 0.79
CA LEU A 69 -3.02 4.52 1.09
C LEU A 69 -3.87 3.25 0.85
N CYS A 70 -5.12 3.23 1.31
CA CYS A 70 -6.06 2.13 1.05
C CYS A 70 -6.31 1.94 -0.45
N ALA A 71 -6.48 3.03 -1.21
CA ALA A 71 -6.67 2.96 -2.66
C ALA A 71 -5.44 2.41 -3.39
N ILE A 72 -4.23 2.85 -3.00
CA ILE A 72 -2.96 2.33 -3.53
C ILE A 72 -2.84 0.83 -3.23
N TYR A 73 -3.12 0.43 -1.98
CA TYR A 73 -3.06 -0.97 -1.59
C TYR A 73 -4.03 -1.84 -2.37
N SER A 74 -5.27 -1.39 -2.56
CA SER A 74 -6.26 -2.10 -3.40
C SER A 74 -5.72 -2.32 -4.82
N ASN A 75 -5.06 -1.34 -5.42
CA ASN A 75 -4.50 -1.49 -6.77
C ASN A 75 -3.33 -2.48 -6.79
N ILE A 76 -2.44 -2.41 -5.80
CA ILE A 76 -1.32 -3.37 -5.67
C ILE A 76 -1.86 -4.78 -5.44
N HIS A 77 -2.83 -4.96 -4.53
CA HIS A 77 -3.44 -6.25 -4.24
C HIS A 77 -4.09 -6.87 -5.48
N LYS A 78 -4.84 -6.08 -6.26
CA LYS A 78 -5.40 -6.54 -7.54
C LYS A 78 -4.31 -6.98 -8.52
N ALA A 79 -3.25 -6.18 -8.66
CA ALA A 79 -2.15 -6.51 -9.57
C ALA A 79 -1.39 -7.77 -9.15
N VAL A 80 -1.15 -7.97 -7.86
CA VAL A 80 -0.43 -9.16 -7.37
C VAL A 80 -1.26 -10.43 -7.52
N ASN A 81 -2.59 -10.33 -7.41
CA ASN A 81 -3.50 -11.45 -7.64
C ASN A 81 -3.81 -11.71 -9.13
N ASP A 82 -3.39 -10.84 -10.05
CA ASP A 82 -3.52 -11.08 -11.49
C ASP A 82 -2.42 -12.03 -11.96
N GLU A 83 -2.81 -13.21 -12.45
CA GLU A 83 -1.91 -14.25 -12.95
C GLU A 83 -0.94 -13.73 -14.02
N LYS A 84 -1.35 -12.73 -14.81
CA LYS A 84 -0.51 -12.11 -15.84
C LYS A 84 0.76 -11.46 -15.28
N ASN A 85 0.75 -11.10 -14.00
CA ASN A 85 1.88 -10.45 -13.34
C ASN A 85 2.91 -11.43 -12.77
N GLY A 86 2.62 -12.74 -12.80
CA GLY A 86 3.58 -13.81 -12.54
C GLY A 86 3.99 -13.97 -11.08
N TYR A 87 3.16 -13.52 -10.13
CA TYR A 87 3.44 -13.72 -8.70
C TYR A 87 2.98 -15.10 -8.24
N ALA A 88 3.90 -15.88 -7.65
CA ALA A 88 3.57 -17.12 -6.98
C ALA A 88 2.95 -16.84 -5.61
N GLU A 89 1.88 -17.58 -5.27
CA GLU A 89 1.18 -17.53 -3.98
C GLU A 89 0.83 -16.10 -3.50
N PRO A 90 -0.02 -15.34 -4.23
CA PRO A 90 -0.38 -13.96 -3.92
C PRO A 90 -0.83 -13.74 -2.46
N ALA A 91 -1.57 -14.70 -1.90
CA ALA A 91 -2.07 -14.67 -0.52
C ALA A 91 -0.96 -14.70 0.54
N MET A 92 0.20 -15.31 0.25
CA MET A 92 1.35 -15.29 1.16
C MET A 92 2.16 -13.99 1.04
N LEU A 93 2.05 -13.29 -0.09
CA LEU A 93 2.72 -12.02 -0.31
C LEU A 93 1.96 -10.87 0.34
N LEU A 94 0.63 -10.87 0.21
CA LEU A 94 -0.28 -9.85 0.72
C LEU A 94 -1.43 -10.51 1.50
N PRO A 95 -1.25 -10.79 2.80
CA PRO A 95 -2.21 -11.56 3.58
C PRO A 95 -3.47 -10.79 3.97
N LEU A 96 -3.42 -9.45 3.99
CA LEU A 96 -4.55 -8.61 4.35
C LEU A 96 -5.42 -8.30 3.14
N SER A 97 -6.73 -8.50 3.23
CA SER A 97 -7.64 -8.02 2.19
C SER A 97 -7.76 -6.48 2.20
N PRO A 98 -8.00 -5.83 1.04
CA PRO A 98 -8.20 -4.38 1.00
C PRO A 98 -9.35 -3.89 1.90
N SER A 99 -10.40 -4.71 2.06
CA SER A 99 -11.52 -4.44 2.96
C SER A 99 -11.10 -4.45 4.44
N GLU A 100 -10.26 -5.39 4.85
CA GLU A 100 -9.76 -5.45 6.23
C GLU A 100 -8.84 -4.26 6.54
N VAL A 101 -7.96 -3.89 5.60
CA VAL A 101 -7.10 -2.70 5.73
C VAL A 101 -7.94 -1.44 5.88
N GLN A 102 -8.98 -1.29 5.05
CA GLN A 102 -9.87 -0.14 5.11
C GLN A 102 -10.61 -0.07 6.45
N SER A 103 -11.15 -1.19 6.93
CA SER A 103 -11.88 -1.25 8.20
C SER A 103 -11.01 -0.97 9.44
N LYS A 104 -9.69 -1.20 9.36
CA LYS A 104 -8.77 -0.96 10.47
C LYS A 104 -8.18 0.44 10.46
N LEU A 105 -8.15 1.12 9.32
CA LEU A 105 -7.49 2.42 9.16
C LEU A 105 -8.44 3.61 9.03
N LEU A 106 -9.68 3.42 8.54
CA LEU A 106 -10.68 4.47 8.35
C LEU A 106 -11.84 4.33 9.33
#